data_AF-K9P4C1-F1
#
_entry.id   AF-K9P4C1-F1
#
_cell.length_a   1.000
_cell.length_b   1.000
_cell.length_c   1.000
_cell.angle_alpha   90.00
_cell.angle_beta   90.00
_cell.angle_gamma   90.00
#
_symmetry.space_group_name_H-M   'P 1'
#
loop_
_entity.id
_entity.type
_entity.pdbx_description
1 polymer ?
#
loop_
_entity_poly.entity_id
_entity_poly.type
_entity_poly.pdbx_seq_one_letter_code
_entity_poly.pdbx_strand_id
1 'polypeptide(L)' 'MKQIVGPLRRASIYGVISYLGLVLINNSELNLANMWIAYLPMFIGVYVVTQWLDKKFGD' A
#
# COMPACT_ATOMS: atom_id res chain seq x y z
N MET A 1 -16.15 9.25 -17.05
CA MET A 1 -14.81 8.66 -16.85
C MET A 1 -14.10 9.18 -15.60
N LYS A 2 -14.02 10.50 -15.33
CA LYS A 2 -13.33 11.06 -14.15
C LYS A 2 -13.74 10.48 -12.79
N GLN A 3 -15.02 10.15 -12.58
CA GLN A 3 -15.53 9.60 -11.33
C GLN A 3 -14.95 8.22 -10.94
N ILE A 4 -14.47 7.43 -11.92
CA ILE A 4 -13.98 6.06 -11.69
C ILE A 4 -12.45 6.05 -11.50
N VAL A 5 -11.75 7.05 -12.04
CA VAL A 5 -10.28 7.12 -12.02
C VAL A 5 -9.73 7.21 -10.60
N GLY A 6 -10.35 8.01 -9.72
CA GLY A 6 -9.93 8.14 -8.32
C GLY A 6 -10.03 6.81 -7.53
N PRO A 7 -11.20 6.16 -7.48
CA PRO A 7 -11.36 4.85 -6.86
C PRO A 7 -10.44 3.77 -7.44
N LEU A 8 -10.29 3.70 -8.77
CA LEU A 8 -9.39 2.74 -9.41
C LEU A 8 -7.93 2.97 -9.01
N ARG A 9 -7.47 4.22 -8.99
CA ARG A 9 -6.12 4.58 -8.54
C ARG A 9 -5.88 4.13 -7.10
N ARG A 10 -6.82 4.42 -6.19
CA ARG A 10 -6.71 3.98 -4.79
C ARG A 10 -6.64 2.47 -4.71
N ALA A 11 -7.59 1.76 -5.34
CA ALA A 11 -7.62 0.29 -5.34
C ALA A 11 -6.31 -0.33 -5.87
N SER A 12 -5.74 0.24 -6.93
CA SER A 12 -4.46 -0.23 -7.48
C SER A 12 -3.28 0.06 -6.56
N ILE A 13 -3.25 1.19 -5.84
CA ILE A 13 -2.24 1.47 -4.81
C ILE A 13 -2.33 0.43 -3.67
N TYR A 14 -3.54 0.19 -3.14
CA TYR A 14 -3.77 -0.82 -2.11
C TYR A 14 -3.29 -2.20 -2.59
N GLY A 15 -3.69 -2.61 -3.79
CA GLY A 15 -3.33 -3.92 -4.34
C GLY A 15 -1.83 -4.08 -4.55
N VAL A 16 -1.19 -3.16 -5.28
CA VAL A 16 0.22 -3.27 -5.66
C VAL A 16 1.13 -3.18 -4.44
N ILE A 17 0.95 -2.16 -3.59
CA ILE A 17 1.86 -1.96 -2.45
C ILE A 17 1.69 -3.07 -1.41
N SER A 18 0.45 -3.49 -1.13
CA SER A 18 0.23 -4.59 -0.18
C SER A 18 0.78 -5.91 -0.73
N TYR A 19 0.59 -6.20 -2.02
CA TYR A 19 1.16 -7.39 -2.63
C TYR A 19 2.69 -7.41 -2.57
N LEU A 20 3.35 -6.30 -2.93
CA LEU A 20 4.80 -6.17 -2.83
C LEU A 20 5.29 -6.32 -1.39
N GLY A 21 4.61 -5.69 -0.43
CA GLY A 21 4.91 -5.83 0.99
C GLY A 21 4.82 -7.29 1.44
N LEU A 22 3.75 -7.99 1.05
CA LEU A 22 3.59 -9.41 1.36
C LEU A 22 4.67 -10.29 0.71
N VAL A 23 5.06 -10.02 -0.54
CA VAL A 23 6.17 -10.74 -1.19
C VAL A 23 7.47 -10.55 -0.41
N LEU A 24 7.80 -9.31 -0.01
CA LEU A 24 9.01 -9.04 0.76
C LEU A 24 8.96 -9.73 2.13
N ILE A 25 7.86 -9.58 2.86
CA ILE A 25 7.70 -10.17 4.20
C ILE A 25 7.78 -11.70 4.11
N ASN A 26 7.05 -12.33 3.20
CA ASN A 26 7.01 -13.79 3.10
C ASN A 26 8.34 -14.41 2.63
N ASN A 27 9.18 -13.65 1.91
CA ASN A 27 10.49 -14.13 1.43
C ASN A 27 11.67 -13.65 2.29
N SER A 28 11.41 -12.93 3.38
CA SER A 28 12.47 -12.38 4.24
C SER A 28 12.85 -13.28 5.41
N GLU A 29 12.22 -14.46 5.54
CA GLU A 29 12.42 -15.40 6.66
C GLU A 29 12.27 -14.74 8.04
N LEU A 30 11.51 -13.65 8.13
CA LEU A 30 11.31 -12.89 9.36
C LEU A 30 10.67 -13.77 10.44
N ASN A 31 11.44 -14.07 11.48
CA ASN A 31 10.95 -14.73 12.68
C ASN A 31 10.66 -13.69 13.77
N LEU A 32 9.58 -12.93 13.56
CA LEU A 32 9.13 -11.92 14.52
C LEU A 32 8.11 -12.53 15.48
N ALA A 33 8.27 -12.24 16.78
CA ALA A 33 7.25 -12.59 17.79
C ALA A 33 5.89 -11.94 17.48
N ASN A 34 5.88 -10.84 16.72
CA ASN A 34 4.66 -10.23 16.25
C ASN A 34 4.77 -9.66 14.83
N MET A 35 4.05 -10.26 13.90
CA MET A 35 4.08 -9.89 12.49
C MET A 35 3.45 -8.51 12.19
N TRP A 36 2.63 -7.94 13.09
CA TRP A 36 2.09 -6.58 12.85
C TRP A 36 3.21 -5.55 12.69
N ILE A 37 4.39 -5.78 13.28
CA ILE A 37 5.55 -4.89 13.16
C ILE A 37 6.04 -4.84 11.70
N ALA A 38 5.91 -5.94 10.96
CA ALA A 38 6.23 -5.98 9.53
C ALA A 38 5.08 -5.43 8.66
N TYR A 39 3.83 -5.72 9.02
CA TYR A 39 2.67 -5.24 8.25
C TYR A 39 2.38 -3.74 8.44
N LEU A 40 2.66 -3.16 9.61
CA LEU A 40 2.38 -1.75 9.89
C LEU A 40 3.13 -0.80 8.95
N PRO A 41 4.45 -0.94 8.72
CA PRO A 41 5.16 -0.18 7.69
C PRO A 41 4.57 -0.31 6.29
N MET A 42 4.11 -1.51 5.91
CA MET A 42 3.42 -1.72 4.62
C MET A 42 2.15 -0.86 4.53
N PHE A 43 1.31 -0.85 5.57
CA PHE A 43 0.10 -0.02 5.60
C PHE A 43 0.38 1.48 5.63
N ILE A 44 1.44 1.90 6.35
CA ILE A 44 1.90 3.29 6.32
C ILE A 44 2.32 3.67 4.89
N GLY A 45 3.04 2.78 4.19
CA GLY A 45 3.42 2.97 2.80
C GLY A 45 2.21 3.16 1.89
N VAL A 46 1.19 2.32 2.02
CA VAL A 46 -0.08 2.47 1.29
C VAL A 46 -0.69 3.84 1.56
N TYR A 47 -0.80 4.25 2.83
CA TYR A 47 -1.40 5.52 3.20
C TYR A 47 -0.62 6.71 2.62
N VAL A 48 0.69 6.77 2.82
CA VAL A 48 1.54 7.88 2.36
C VAL A 48 1.47 8.01 0.84
N VAL A 49 1.60 6.90 0.10
CA VAL A 49 1.53 6.92 -1.37
C VAL A 49 0.14 7.33 -1.85
N THR A 50 -0.92 6.85 -1.19
CA THR A 50 -2.29 7.24 -1.50
C THR A 50 -2.47 8.75 -1.32
N GLN A 51 -2.09 9.31 -0.17
CA GLN A 51 -2.20 10.75 0.11
C GLN A 51 -1.37 11.59 -0.86
N TRP A 52 -0.16 11.14 -1.21
CA TRP A 52 0.71 11.84 -2.14
C TRP A 52 0.13 11.87 -3.56
N LEU A 53 -0.35 10.72 -4.07
CA LEU A 53 -0.95 10.64 -5.39
C LEU A 53 -2.29 11.36 -5.48
N ASP A 54 -3.08 11.33 -4.40
CA ASP A 54 -4.32 12.11 -4.33
C ASP A 54 -4.05 13.61 -4.29
N LYS A 55 -2.99 14.09 -3.64
CA LYS A 55 -2.58 15.50 -3.70
C LYS A 55 -2.05 15.91 -5.08
N LYS A 56 -1.40 14.98 -5.80
CA LYS A 56 -0.76 15.27 -7.09
C LYS A 56 -1.73 15.18 -8.27
N PHE A 57 -2.73 14.30 -8.16
CA PHE A 57 -3.63 13.94 -9.26
C PHE A 57 -5.12 13.94 -8.86
N GLY A 58 -5.44 14.31 -7.63
CA GLY A 58 -6.77 14.81 -7.30
C GLY A 58 -6.82 16.28 -7.70
N ASP A 59 -7.95 16.71 -8.27
CA ASP A 59 -8.26 18.14 -8.41
C ASP A 59 -8.18 18.84 -7.04
#